data_AF-A0A5C8Q6S8-F1
#
_entry.id   AF-A0A5C8Q6S8-F1
#
_cell.length_a   1.000
_cell.length_b   1.000
_cell.length_c   1.000
_cell.angle_alpha   90.00
_cell.angle_beta   90.00
_cell.angle_gamma   90.00
#
_symmetry.space_group_name_H-M   'P 1'
#
loop_
_entity.id
_entity.type
_entity.pdbx_description
1 polymer ?
#
loop_
_entity_poly.entity_id
_entity_poly.type
_entity_poly.pdbx_seq_one_letter_code
_entity_poly.pdbx_strand_id
1 'polypeptide(L)'
;MRQIGRRGFVAVTTGALTSLAMAGDAVAAAGAARATGTTGGTGAAAGAGAAGGSGGRHSARSELRGMWLATVVNRDWPSKPGLPAAEQRAELLKFLDTAVDRKLNTVIFQVRPTADALWPSPFEPWAECLTGVQGKDPGWDPLGTAVKEAHKRGLELHAWFNPYRVANHTDPSRLIPSHPARKHPEWILPYGGKLYYNPGIPEVRKFVQDAMLDAVRRYDIDAVHWDDYFYPYPVAGQVFDDDAQYEQYGAGFPDKASWRRDNTDRLVRETAERIKRIKKHVAFGISPFGVWRNIATDPTGSDTTAGVQTYDDLYADTRKWVKEGWIDYITPQVYWNIGFAAADYAKLVPWWSEVVKGTDVDLYIGEALYKAGDPAQPAPWQDVAEVSRHLTFAKQYPEVRGHCYFSALECVNDKNGAFARAVADHYKSRVRPPRQG
;
A
#
# COMPACT_ATOMS: atom_id res chain seq x y z
N MET A 1 -38.70 45.37 20.18
CA MET A 1 -37.99 44.10 20.44
C MET A 1 -38.64 42.99 19.63
N ARG A 2 -37.82 42.07 19.08
CA ARG A 2 -38.16 40.86 18.29
C ARG A 2 -38.26 41.01 16.76
N GLN A 3 -37.05 41.03 16.19
CA GLN A 3 -36.50 40.34 15.01
C GLN A 3 -37.39 39.96 13.81
N ILE A 4 -36.92 40.51 12.69
CA ILE A 4 -37.20 40.21 11.28
C ILE A 4 -36.63 38.82 10.92
N GLY A 5 -37.46 37.93 10.40
CA GLY A 5 -37.04 36.68 9.76
C GLY A 5 -37.08 36.82 8.23
N ARG A 6 -35.91 36.84 7.58
CA ARG A 6 -35.82 36.78 6.11
C ARG A 6 -35.94 35.33 5.64
N ARG A 7 -37.05 35.06 4.95
CA ARG A 7 -37.18 33.96 3.99
C ARG A 7 -36.54 34.36 2.66
N GLY A 8 -35.78 33.44 2.09
CA GLY A 8 -35.33 33.40 0.70
C GLY A 8 -34.46 32.16 0.55
N PHE A 9 -34.47 31.37 -0.52
CA PHE A 9 -35.32 31.24 -1.69
C PHE A 9 -34.87 29.88 -2.26
N VAL A 10 -35.79 28.95 -2.52
CA VAL A 10 -35.47 27.66 -3.16
C VAL A 10 -35.38 27.89 -4.66
N ALA A 11 -34.23 27.56 -5.26
CA ALA A 11 -34.11 27.40 -6.70
C ALA A 11 -33.49 26.03 -7.00
N VAL A 12 -34.35 25.14 -7.49
CA VAL A 12 -34.01 23.85 -8.07
C VAL A 12 -33.42 24.10 -9.45
N THR A 13 -32.21 23.59 -9.70
CA THR A 13 -31.75 23.29 -11.06
C THR A 13 -31.19 21.88 -11.09
N THR A 14 -31.92 21.04 -11.78
CA THR A 14 -31.61 19.65 -12.14
C THR A 14 -30.63 19.67 -13.31
N GLY A 15 -29.52 18.92 -13.23
CA GLY A 15 -28.65 18.75 -14.40
C GLY A 15 -27.26 18.17 -14.14
N ALA A 16 -27.18 16.84 -14.26
CA ALA A 16 -26.06 16.05 -14.80
C ALA A 16 -24.74 15.84 -14.02
N LEU A 17 -24.33 14.56 -14.05
CA LEU A 17 -22.98 13.98 -13.86
C LEU A 17 -22.48 13.83 -12.41
N THR A 18 -22.93 12.77 -11.74
CA THR A 18 -22.22 12.16 -10.61
C THR A 18 -20.94 11.46 -11.09
N SER A 19 -19.86 12.22 -11.23
CA SER A 19 -18.50 11.69 -11.19
C SER A 19 -18.14 11.42 -9.73
N LEU A 20 -18.11 10.15 -9.34
CA LEU A 20 -17.62 9.69 -8.05
C LEU A 20 -16.11 10.00 -7.97
N ALA A 21 -15.76 11.15 -7.41
CA ALA A 21 -14.39 11.45 -7.02
C ALA A 21 -14.06 10.64 -5.76
N MET A 22 -13.68 9.36 -5.93
CA MET A 22 -12.97 8.60 -4.90
C MET A 22 -11.49 8.97 -5.01
N ALA A 23 -11.18 10.22 -4.69
CA ALA A 23 -9.83 10.61 -4.30
C ALA A 23 -9.60 10.05 -2.89
N GLY A 24 -8.51 9.32 -2.70
CA GLY A 24 -8.11 8.81 -1.40
C GLY A 24 -8.12 9.93 -0.36
N ASP A 25 -8.69 9.64 0.80
CA ASP A 25 -8.70 10.52 1.96
C ASP A 25 -7.27 10.79 2.42
N ALA A 26 -6.65 11.81 1.83
CA ALA A 26 -5.53 12.55 2.38
C ALA A 26 -5.93 14.02 2.32
N VAL A 27 -6.68 14.46 3.32
CA VAL A 27 -7.08 15.87 3.48
C VAL A 27 -5.81 16.67 3.75
N ALA A 28 -5.46 17.54 2.80
CA ALA A 28 -4.43 18.55 2.96
C ALA A 28 -4.96 19.67 3.87
N ALA A 29 -4.35 19.84 5.05
CA ALA A 29 -4.54 21.03 5.87
C ALA A 29 -3.35 21.98 5.65
N ALA A 30 -3.60 23.09 4.93
CA ALA A 30 -2.63 24.15 4.71
C ALA A 30 -2.65 25.16 5.88
N GLY A 31 -1.52 25.32 6.57
CA GLY A 31 -1.29 26.37 7.55
C GLY A 31 -0.25 27.37 7.01
N ALA A 32 -0.64 28.65 6.91
CA ALA A 32 0.20 29.73 6.43
C ALA A 32 1.27 30.13 7.47
N ALA A 33 2.55 30.13 7.09
CA ALA A 33 3.62 30.73 7.87
C ALA A 33 4.41 31.73 7.01
N ARG A 34 4.50 32.97 7.51
CA ARG A 34 5.27 34.08 6.94
C ARG A 34 6.76 33.83 7.13
N ALA A 35 7.53 33.97 6.06
CA ALA A 35 8.99 33.98 6.09
C ALA A 35 9.52 35.41 6.32
N THR A 36 10.47 35.53 7.26
CA THR A 36 11.46 36.62 7.31
C THR A 36 12.83 35.98 7.26
N GLY A 37 13.62 36.33 6.24
CA GLY A 37 14.92 35.73 5.99
C GLY A 37 16.05 36.34 6.80
N THR A 38 17.23 35.72 6.68
CA THR A 38 18.53 36.38 6.47
C THR A 38 19.59 35.34 6.05
N THR A 39 20.64 35.89 5.47
CA THR A 39 21.75 35.37 4.66
C THR A 39 22.91 34.71 5.40
N GLY A 40 23.70 33.92 4.66
CA GLY A 40 25.11 33.56 4.93
C GLY A 40 25.33 32.05 4.78
N GLY A 41 26.30 31.49 4.06
CA GLY A 41 27.50 31.99 3.41
C GLY A 41 28.54 30.86 3.43
N THR A 42 28.89 30.34 2.24
CA THR A 42 30.16 29.70 1.82
C THR A 42 30.82 28.55 2.61
N GLY A 43 31.22 27.49 1.90
CA GLY A 43 32.62 27.02 1.96
C GLY A 43 32.91 25.52 2.14
N ALA A 44 33.36 24.90 1.04
CA ALA A 44 34.49 23.96 0.91
C ALA A 44 34.48 22.52 1.50
N ALA A 45 34.30 21.57 0.56
CA ALA A 45 35.12 20.42 0.19
C ALA A 45 36.19 19.78 1.12
N ALA A 46 36.20 18.44 1.00
CA ALA A 46 37.33 17.50 0.85
C ALA A 46 37.67 16.57 2.02
N GLY A 47 37.77 15.27 1.71
CA GLY A 47 38.32 14.24 2.59
C GLY A 47 38.02 12.83 2.10
N ALA A 48 38.70 12.38 1.04
CA ALA A 48 38.71 10.99 0.60
C ALA A 48 39.59 10.12 1.51
N GLY A 49 39.08 8.97 1.94
CA GLY A 49 39.84 7.94 2.64
C GLY A 49 39.36 6.56 2.23
N ALA A 50 40.13 5.88 1.38
CA ALA A 50 39.90 4.51 0.98
C ALA A 50 40.43 3.54 2.05
N ALA A 51 39.61 2.57 2.45
CA ALA A 51 40.06 1.38 3.15
C ALA A 51 39.24 0.18 2.64
N GLY A 52 39.93 -0.79 2.05
CA GLY A 52 39.36 -2.03 1.54
C GLY A 52 39.03 -3.02 2.66
N GLY A 53 37.96 -3.79 2.46
CA GLY A 53 37.57 -4.88 3.34
C GLY A 53 36.54 -5.81 2.70
N SER A 54 37.00 -7.02 2.36
CA SER A 54 36.24 -8.26 2.15
C SER A 54 34.92 -8.19 1.38
N GLY A 55 35.00 -8.37 0.06
CA GLY A 55 33.87 -8.70 -0.79
C GLY A 55 33.29 -10.08 -0.45
N GLY A 56 32.33 -10.11 0.47
CA GLY A 56 31.34 -11.17 0.50
C GLY A 56 30.58 -11.16 -0.82
N ARG A 57 30.41 -12.33 -1.44
CA ARG A 57 29.58 -12.53 -2.63
C ARG A 57 28.11 -12.22 -2.29
N HIS A 58 27.75 -10.96 -2.16
CA HIS A 58 26.41 -10.53 -2.50
C HIS A 58 26.32 -10.66 -4.02
N SER A 59 25.86 -11.84 -4.48
CA SER A 59 25.23 -11.93 -5.80
C SER A 59 24.33 -10.71 -5.92
N ALA A 60 24.63 -9.78 -6.83
CA ALA A 60 23.85 -8.57 -7.02
C ALA A 60 22.40 -8.99 -7.27
N ARG A 61 21.57 -8.97 -6.23
CA ARG A 61 20.15 -9.30 -6.34
C ARG A 61 19.58 -8.26 -7.31
N SER A 62 18.82 -8.73 -8.29
CA SER A 62 18.26 -7.87 -9.33
C SER A 62 17.33 -6.83 -8.72
N GLU A 63 17.30 -5.65 -9.34
CA GLU A 63 16.38 -4.56 -9.00
C GLU A 63 14.91 -5.02 -9.11
N LEU A 64 14.07 -4.69 -8.12
CA LEU A 64 12.63 -4.88 -8.24
C LEU A 64 12.00 -3.75 -9.08
N ARG A 65 11.16 -4.13 -10.03
CA ARG A 65 10.40 -3.21 -10.88
C ARG A 65 8.95 -3.67 -10.88
N GLY A 66 8.17 -3.14 -9.94
CA GLY A 66 6.82 -3.60 -9.64
C GLY A 66 5.72 -2.66 -10.12
N MET A 67 4.52 -3.19 -10.32
CA MET A 67 3.29 -2.39 -10.39
C MET A 67 2.21 -2.99 -9.49
N TRP A 68 1.44 -2.15 -8.82
CA TRP A 68 0.24 -2.58 -8.10
C TRP A 68 -0.95 -2.67 -9.04
N LEU A 69 -1.63 -3.82 -9.02
CA LEU A 69 -2.87 -4.10 -9.74
C LEU A 69 -4.01 -4.19 -8.72
N ALA A 70 -4.69 -3.07 -8.49
CA ALA A 70 -5.74 -2.91 -7.49
C ALA A 70 -7.12 -3.36 -8.00
N THR A 71 -7.86 -4.05 -7.14
CA THR A 71 -9.16 -4.66 -7.47
C THR A 71 -10.30 -4.11 -6.62
N VAL A 72 -9.98 -3.49 -5.48
CA VAL A 72 -10.95 -2.74 -4.67
C VAL A 72 -11.64 -1.68 -5.54
N VAL A 73 -12.97 -1.62 -5.45
CA VAL A 73 -13.83 -0.74 -6.27
C VAL A 73 -13.53 -0.76 -7.77
N ASN A 74 -12.99 -1.88 -8.28
CA ASN A 74 -12.59 -2.04 -9.68
C ASN A 74 -11.59 -0.96 -10.14
N ARG A 75 -10.66 -0.55 -9.26
CA ARG A 75 -9.71 0.55 -9.51
C ARG A 75 -8.84 0.35 -10.75
N ASP A 76 -8.25 -0.84 -10.92
CA ASP A 76 -7.50 -1.21 -12.12
C ASP A 76 -8.16 -2.38 -12.84
N TRP A 77 -8.53 -3.43 -12.10
CA TRP A 77 -9.04 -4.67 -12.66
C TRP A 77 -10.06 -5.39 -11.77
N PRO A 78 -11.07 -6.07 -12.33
CA PRO A 78 -11.52 -5.92 -13.72
C PRO A 78 -12.08 -4.52 -13.94
N SER A 79 -12.17 -4.06 -15.20
CA SER A 79 -12.55 -2.67 -15.51
C SER A 79 -13.94 -2.27 -15.01
N LYS A 80 -14.82 -3.25 -14.78
CA LYS A 80 -16.10 -3.12 -14.09
C LYS A 80 -16.56 -4.49 -13.55
N PRO A 81 -17.46 -4.53 -12.56
CA PRO A 81 -18.03 -5.79 -12.08
C PRO A 81 -18.92 -6.46 -13.14
N GLY A 82 -19.01 -7.78 -13.09
CA GLY A 82 -19.98 -8.54 -13.89
C GLY A 82 -19.59 -8.78 -15.34
N LEU A 83 -18.35 -8.45 -15.74
CA LEU A 83 -17.82 -8.84 -17.04
C LEU A 83 -17.81 -10.37 -17.21
N PRO A 84 -17.99 -10.90 -18.44
CA PRO A 84 -17.76 -12.31 -18.70
C PRO A 84 -16.35 -12.76 -18.28
N ALA A 85 -16.21 -13.98 -17.76
CA ALA A 85 -14.94 -14.55 -17.31
C ALA A 85 -13.81 -14.44 -18.37
N ALA A 86 -14.16 -14.63 -19.64
CA ALA A 86 -13.22 -14.49 -20.75
C ALA A 86 -12.68 -13.05 -20.92
N GLU A 87 -13.53 -12.04 -20.73
CA GLU A 87 -13.14 -10.63 -20.81
C GLU A 87 -12.29 -10.23 -19.61
N GLN A 88 -12.69 -10.62 -18.39
CA GLN A 88 -11.88 -10.39 -17.19
C GLN A 88 -10.48 -11.00 -17.34
N ARG A 89 -10.41 -12.25 -17.83
CA ARG A 89 -9.13 -12.92 -18.10
C ARG A 89 -8.32 -12.17 -19.14
N ALA A 90 -8.93 -11.72 -20.25
CA ALA A 90 -8.22 -10.97 -21.28
C ALA A 90 -7.65 -9.64 -20.74
N GLU A 91 -8.42 -8.91 -19.93
CA GLU A 91 -7.93 -7.69 -19.26
C GLU A 91 -6.75 -7.97 -18.32
N LEU A 92 -6.84 -9.04 -17.52
CA LEU A 92 -5.77 -9.44 -16.60
C LEU A 92 -4.47 -9.72 -17.37
N LEU A 93 -4.56 -10.50 -18.46
CA LEU A 93 -3.40 -10.81 -19.29
C LEU A 93 -2.79 -9.56 -19.92
N LYS A 94 -3.61 -8.59 -20.35
CA LYS A 94 -3.14 -7.32 -20.89
C LYS A 94 -2.31 -6.52 -19.88
N PHE A 95 -2.67 -6.55 -18.60
CA PHE A 95 -1.83 -5.95 -17.56
C PHE A 95 -0.49 -6.67 -17.40
N LEU A 96 -0.48 -8.00 -17.44
CA LEU A 96 0.78 -8.76 -17.40
C LEU A 96 1.66 -8.51 -18.64
N ASP A 97 1.06 -8.39 -19.82
CA ASP A 97 1.77 -8.01 -21.04
C ASP A 97 2.34 -6.59 -20.93
N THR A 98 1.56 -5.64 -20.39
CA THR A 98 2.01 -4.27 -20.14
C THR A 98 3.21 -4.24 -19.19
N ALA A 99 3.22 -5.06 -18.13
CA ALA A 99 4.38 -5.15 -17.24
C ALA A 99 5.65 -5.56 -18.02
N VAL A 100 5.54 -6.56 -18.90
CA VAL A 100 6.67 -6.98 -19.75
C VAL A 100 7.12 -5.86 -20.69
N ASP A 101 6.19 -5.22 -21.38
CA ASP A 101 6.47 -4.15 -22.35
C ASP A 101 7.13 -2.93 -21.70
N ARG A 102 6.72 -2.62 -20.47
CA ARG A 102 7.29 -1.56 -19.63
C ARG A 102 8.54 -2.02 -18.86
N LYS A 103 9.05 -3.23 -19.15
CA LYS A 103 10.27 -3.83 -18.56
C LYS A 103 10.21 -3.96 -17.04
N LEU A 104 9.02 -4.06 -16.50
CA LEU A 104 8.75 -4.47 -15.13
C LEU A 104 9.01 -5.98 -14.99
N ASN A 105 9.25 -6.41 -13.76
CA ASN A 105 9.51 -7.81 -13.42
C ASN A 105 8.56 -8.35 -12.35
N THR A 106 7.71 -7.52 -11.75
CA THR A 106 6.82 -7.91 -10.66
C THR A 106 5.44 -7.31 -10.84
N VAL A 107 4.39 -8.10 -10.56
CA VAL A 107 3.01 -7.61 -10.46
C VAL A 107 2.49 -7.92 -9.06
N ILE A 108 2.07 -6.87 -8.36
CA ILE A 108 1.51 -6.95 -7.01
C ILE A 108 -0.01 -6.92 -7.14
N PHE A 109 -0.66 -8.09 -7.10
CA PHE A 109 -2.06 -8.27 -7.47
C PHE A 109 -2.97 -8.32 -6.25
N GLN A 110 -3.90 -7.36 -6.11
CA GLN A 110 -4.83 -7.32 -4.98
C GLN A 110 -5.84 -8.47 -5.07
N VAL A 111 -5.62 -9.54 -4.31
CA VAL A 111 -6.44 -10.75 -4.34
C VAL A 111 -7.43 -10.82 -3.19
N ARG A 112 -7.24 -9.99 -2.16
CA ARG A 112 -8.17 -9.81 -1.05
C ARG A 112 -8.39 -8.32 -0.75
N PRO A 113 -9.34 -7.65 -1.43
CA PRO A 113 -9.58 -6.21 -1.25
C PRO A 113 -10.44 -5.88 -0.02
N THR A 114 -11.49 -6.67 0.28
CA THR A 114 -12.50 -6.35 1.30
C THR A 114 -13.05 -7.63 1.96
N ALA A 115 -12.21 -8.35 2.71
CA ALA A 115 -12.54 -9.63 3.36
C ALA A 115 -13.23 -10.65 2.44
N ASP A 116 -12.83 -10.63 1.18
CA ASP A 116 -13.32 -11.44 0.07
C ASP A 116 -12.16 -11.85 -0.83
N ALA A 117 -12.35 -12.85 -1.67
CA ALA A 117 -11.29 -13.57 -2.34
C ALA A 117 -11.44 -13.55 -3.87
N LEU A 118 -10.32 -13.37 -4.56
CA LEU A 118 -10.17 -13.57 -6.00
C LEU A 118 -9.71 -15.01 -6.33
N TRP A 119 -10.06 -15.96 -5.47
CA TRP A 119 -9.82 -17.40 -5.59
C TRP A 119 -10.91 -18.16 -4.83
N PRO A 120 -11.10 -19.48 -5.06
CA PRO A 120 -12.11 -20.29 -4.34
C PRO A 120 -11.68 -20.58 -2.90
N SER A 121 -11.66 -19.54 -2.06
CA SER A 121 -11.31 -19.59 -0.65
C SER A 121 -12.39 -20.34 0.15
N PRO A 122 -12.01 -21.20 1.13
CA PRO A 122 -12.96 -21.79 2.07
C PRO A 122 -13.27 -20.85 3.26
N PHE A 123 -12.53 -19.74 3.40
CA PHE A 123 -12.64 -18.82 4.55
C PHE A 123 -13.54 -17.62 4.26
N GLU A 124 -13.45 -17.08 3.06
CA GLU A 124 -14.07 -15.82 2.67
C GLU A 124 -14.75 -15.95 1.30
N PRO A 125 -15.82 -15.16 1.06
CA PRO A 125 -16.58 -15.27 -0.18
C PRO A 125 -15.80 -14.79 -1.41
N TRP A 126 -16.29 -15.15 -2.59
CA TRP A 126 -15.85 -14.53 -3.84
C TRP A 126 -16.03 -13.00 -3.79
N ALA A 127 -15.04 -12.28 -4.33
CA ALA A 127 -15.04 -10.83 -4.30
C ALA A 127 -16.13 -10.19 -5.14
N GLU A 128 -16.76 -9.14 -4.60
CA GLU A 128 -17.85 -8.41 -5.27
C GLU A 128 -17.38 -7.80 -6.60
N CYS A 129 -16.12 -7.34 -6.66
CA CYS A 129 -15.55 -6.69 -7.84
C CYS A 129 -15.54 -7.59 -9.10
N LEU A 130 -15.64 -8.92 -8.95
CA LEU A 130 -15.66 -9.86 -10.07
C LEU A 130 -17.04 -9.92 -10.73
N THR A 131 -18.12 -9.96 -9.94
CA THR A 131 -19.47 -10.28 -10.47
C THR A 131 -20.52 -9.21 -10.18
N GLY A 132 -20.21 -8.24 -9.34
CA GLY A 132 -21.15 -7.26 -8.77
C GLY A 132 -21.98 -7.82 -7.61
N VAL A 133 -21.78 -9.09 -7.24
CA VAL A 133 -22.47 -9.74 -6.13
C VAL A 133 -21.45 -10.52 -5.31
N GLN A 134 -21.17 -10.08 -4.09
CA GLN A 134 -20.26 -10.79 -3.19
C GLN A 134 -20.72 -12.26 -3.03
N GLY A 135 -19.76 -13.19 -3.01
CA GLY A 135 -20.02 -14.62 -2.87
C GLY A 135 -20.43 -15.35 -4.14
N LYS A 136 -20.77 -14.64 -5.22
CA LYS A 136 -21.10 -15.28 -6.50
C LYS A 136 -19.82 -15.72 -7.22
N ASP A 137 -19.77 -17.01 -7.55
CA ASP A 137 -18.68 -17.61 -8.32
C ASP A 137 -18.56 -16.96 -9.71
N PRO A 138 -17.37 -16.45 -10.10
CA PRO A 138 -17.14 -15.86 -11.41
C PRO A 138 -17.04 -16.90 -12.54
N GLY A 139 -17.00 -18.19 -12.23
CA GLY A 139 -16.86 -19.31 -13.17
C GLY A 139 -15.42 -19.61 -13.58
N TRP A 140 -14.42 -19.05 -12.89
CA TRP A 140 -13.00 -19.25 -13.15
C TRP A 140 -12.14 -18.92 -11.91
N ASP A 141 -10.84 -19.20 -11.97
CA ASP A 141 -9.87 -18.91 -10.90
C ASP A 141 -8.91 -17.76 -11.30
N PRO A 142 -9.19 -16.51 -10.88
CA PRO A 142 -8.34 -15.35 -11.19
C PRO A 142 -6.92 -15.44 -10.66
N LEU A 143 -6.74 -15.70 -9.36
CA LEU A 143 -5.41 -15.79 -8.75
C LEU A 143 -4.59 -16.92 -9.36
N GLY A 144 -5.17 -18.11 -9.52
CA GLY A 144 -4.48 -19.23 -10.14
C GLY A 144 -4.06 -18.96 -11.59
N THR A 145 -4.87 -18.20 -12.33
CA THR A 145 -4.53 -17.77 -13.69
C THR A 145 -3.42 -16.72 -13.68
N ALA A 146 -3.51 -15.72 -12.79
CA ALA A 146 -2.53 -14.65 -12.66
C ALA A 146 -1.12 -15.20 -12.39
N VAL A 147 -0.99 -16.15 -11.44
CA VAL A 147 0.29 -16.79 -11.11
C VAL A 147 0.90 -17.47 -12.32
N LYS A 148 0.13 -18.38 -12.95
CA LYS A 148 0.61 -19.16 -14.11
C LYS A 148 1.05 -18.27 -15.26
N GLU A 149 0.29 -17.21 -15.54
CA GLU A 149 0.50 -16.34 -16.69
C GLU A 149 1.58 -15.30 -16.44
N ALA A 150 1.79 -14.86 -15.19
CA ALA A 150 2.91 -14.04 -14.79
C ALA A 150 4.23 -14.82 -14.93
N HIS A 151 4.28 -16.05 -14.41
CA HIS A 151 5.47 -16.90 -14.49
C HIS A 151 5.87 -17.25 -15.92
N LYS A 152 4.90 -17.54 -16.81
CA LYS A 152 5.17 -17.76 -18.26
C LYS A 152 5.85 -16.56 -18.92
N ARG A 153 5.60 -15.35 -18.41
CA ARG A 153 6.21 -14.11 -18.88
C ARG A 153 7.54 -13.80 -18.19
N GLY A 154 7.94 -14.57 -17.18
CA GLY A 154 9.10 -14.30 -16.34
C GLY A 154 8.88 -13.14 -15.37
N LEU A 155 7.64 -12.91 -14.95
CA LEU A 155 7.25 -11.99 -13.89
C LEU A 155 7.09 -12.75 -12.57
N GLU A 156 7.42 -12.12 -11.46
CA GLU A 156 6.91 -12.52 -10.15
C GLU A 156 5.47 -12.03 -9.95
N LEU A 157 4.66 -12.84 -9.26
CA LEU A 157 3.34 -12.45 -8.76
C LEU A 157 3.36 -12.38 -7.23
N HIS A 158 3.19 -11.16 -6.71
CA HIS A 158 3.03 -10.93 -5.28
C HIS A 158 1.53 -10.83 -4.99
N ALA A 159 1.00 -11.72 -4.17
CA ALA A 159 -0.41 -11.69 -3.77
C ALA A 159 -0.61 -10.60 -2.72
N TRP A 160 -1.41 -9.58 -3.04
CA TRP A 160 -1.70 -8.46 -2.17
C TRP A 160 -3.02 -8.65 -1.43
N PHE A 161 -2.95 -8.54 -0.11
CA PHE A 161 -4.09 -8.65 0.80
C PHE A 161 -4.23 -7.37 1.63
N ASN A 162 -5.45 -6.86 1.77
CA ASN A 162 -5.78 -5.93 2.86
C ASN A 162 -6.17 -6.78 4.09
N PRO A 163 -5.57 -6.61 5.28
CA PRO A 163 -5.78 -7.53 6.41
C PRO A 163 -7.14 -7.36 7.12
N TYR A 164 -7.62 -6.13 7.32
CA TYR A 164 -8.72 -5.87 8.24
C TYR A 164 -9.97 -5.24 7.62
N ARG A 165 -9.90 -4.68 6.40
CA ARG A 165 -11.09 -4.12 5.75
C ARG A 165 -12.08 -5.22 5.38
N VAL A 166 -13.32 -5.07 5.85
CA VAL A 166 -14.44 -5.98 5.54
C VAL A 166 -15.32 -5.42 4.44
N ALA A 167 -15.63 -4.12 4.47
CA ALA A 167 -16.48 -3.52 3.44
C ALA A 167 -16.26 -2.01 3.32
N ASN A 168 -16.60 -1.46 2.14
CA ASN A 168 -16.67 -0.02 1.89
C ASN A 168 -18.03 0.61 2.27
N HIS A 169 -18.71 0.01 3.23
CA HIS A 169 -19.93 0.48 3.87
C HIS A 169 -19.96 -0.05 5.31
N THR A 170 -20.86 0.46 6.15
CA THR A 170 -20.97 0.03 7.55
C THR A 170 -22.02 -1.05 7.79
N ASP A 171 -22.95 -1.28 6.85
CA ASP A 171 -24.10 -2.19 7.04
C ASP A 171 -23.71 -3.67 6.83
N PRO A 172 -23.65 -4.51 7.89
CA PRO A 172 -23.26 -5.91 7.74
C PRO A 172 -24.32 -6.76 7.01
N SER A 173 -25.58 -6.30 6.93
CA SER A 173 -26.66 -7.06 6.29
C SER A 173 -26.49 -7.21 4.77
N ARG A 174 -25.69 -6.32 4.17
CA ARG A 174 -25.30 -6.33 2.74
C ARG A 174 -24.26 -7.41 2.41
N LEU A 175 -23.54 -7.93 3.39
CA LEU A 175 -22.62 -9.06 3.18
C LEU A 175 -23.42 -10.34 2.97
N ILE A 176 -22.88 -11.34 2.27
CA ILE A 176 -23.60 -12.63 2.13
C ILE A 176 -23.84 -13.30 3.48
N PRO A 177 -24.95 -14.04 3.69
CA PRO A 177 -25.26 -14.65 4.99
C PRO A 177 -24.15 -15.51 5.58
N SER A 178 -23.34 -16.16 4.73
CA SER A 178 -22.25 -17.01 5.17
C SER A 178 -20.94 -16.27 5.49
N HIS A 179 -20.88 -14.95 5.27
CA HIS A 179 -19.67 -14.13 5.48
C HIS A 179 -19.20 -14.22 6.96
N PRO A 180 -17.90 -14.36 7.24
CA PRO A 180 -17.39 -14.47 8.61
C PRO A 180 -17.81 -13.30 9.51
N ALA A 181 -17.66 -12.06 9.05
CA ALA A 181 -18.20 -10.87 9.73
C ALA A 181 -19.71 -10.89 10.07
N ARG A 182 -20.54 -11.63 9.32
CA ARG A 182 -21.97 -11.81 9.66
C ARG A 182 -22.20 -12.93 10.66
N LYS A 183 -21.37 -13.98 10.61
CA LYS A 183 -21.40 -15.08 11.58
C LYS A 183 -20.82 -14.68 12.93
N HIS A 184 -19.90 -13.72 12.93
CA HIS A 184 -19.20 -13.19 14.09
C HIS A 184 -19.39 -11.67 14.16
N PRO A 185 -20.60 -11.17 14.48
CA PRO A 185 -20.85 -9.74 14.60
C PRO A 185 -19.98 -9.08 15.69
N GLU A 186 -19.50 -9.83 16.67
CA GLU A 186 -18.55 -9.39 17.70
C GLU A 186 -17.15 -9.10 17.16
N TRP A 187 -16.81 -9.55 15.94
CA TRP A 187 -15.51 -9.32 15.32
C TRP A 187 -15.40 -7.99 14.58
N ILE A 188 -16.51 -7.28 14.35
CA ILE A 188 -16.54 -6.14 13.43
C ILE A 188 -16.79 -4.80 14.12
N LEU A 189 -16.18 -3.75 13.56
CA LEU A 189 -16.36 -2.36 13.97
C LEU A 189 -16.61 -1.47 12.75
N PRO A 190 -17.70 -0.68 12.75
CA PRO A 190 -17.91 0.37 11.76
C PRO A 190 -17.03 1.58 12.10
N TYR A 191 -16.34 2.12 11.10
CA TYR A 191 -15.50 3.32 11.28
C TYR A 191 -15.29 4.02 9.94
N GLY A 192 -15.38 5.34 9.89
CA GLY A 192 -15.10 6.12 8.67
C GLY A 192 -15.96 5.72 7.47
N GLY A 193 -17.22 5.32 7.69
CA GLY A 193 -18.11 4.83 6.62
C GLY A 193 -17.79 3.42 6.09
N LYS A 194 -16.84 2.71 6.70
CA LYS A 194 -16.37 1.37 6.31
C LYS A 194 -16.58 0.38 7.47
N LEU A 195 -16.49 -0.90 7.16
CA LEU A 195 -16.55 -1.98 8.16
C LEU A 195 -15.19 -2.66 8.24
N TYR A 196 -14.72 -2.92 9.45
CA TYR A 196 -13.44 -3.54 9.72
C TYR A 196 -13.58 -4.73 10.64
N TYR A 197 -12.72 -5.74 10.47
CA TYR A 197 -12.39 -6.65 11.54
C TYR A 197 -11.61 -5.92 12.63
N ASN A 198 -11.91 -6.18 13.90
CA ASN A 198 -11.25 -5.56 15.05
C ASN A 198 -9.87 -6.22 15.31
N PRO A 199 -8.74 -5.51 15.11
CA PRO A 199 -7.42 -6.09 15.32
C PRO A 199 -7.13 -6.47 16.79
N GLY A 200 -7.90 -5.93 17.73
CA GLY A 200 -7.79 -6.21 19.16
C GLY A 200 -8.30 -7.58 19.60
N ILE A 201 -8.91 -8.35 18.69
CA ILE A 201 -9.47 -9.67 19.00
C ILE A 201 -8.49 -10.77 18.53
N PRO A 202 -7.96 -11.62 19.43
CA PRO A 202 -7.03 -12.69 19.06
C PRO A 202 -7.58 -13.66 17.99
N GLU A 203 -8.86 -14.00 18.05
CA GLU A 203 -9.56 -14.86 17.10
C GLU A 203 -9.60 -14.24 15.69
N VAL A 204 -9.84 -12.92 15.61
CA VAL A 204 -9.77 -12.16 14.35
C VAL A 204 -8.37 -12.26 13.76
N ARG A 205 -7.33 -12.00 14.57
CA ARG A 205 -5.93 -12.07 14.11
C ARG A 205 -5.61 -13.45 13.53
N LYS A 206 -6.03 -14.53 14.22
CA LYS A 206 -5.84 -15.90 13.71
C LYS A 206 -6.62 -16.12 12.41
N PHE A 207 -7.88 -15.71 12.36
CA PHE A 207 -8.76 -15.89 11.21
C PHE A 207 -8.23 -15.21 9.96
N VAL A 208 -7.83 -13.93 10.03
CA VAL A 208 -7.33 -13.20 8.85
C VAL A 208 -6.04 -13.83 8.32
N GLN A 209 -5.17 -14.30 9.20
CA GLN A 209 -3.98 -15.08 8.79
C GLN A 209 -4.37 -16.38 8.10
N ASP A 210 -5.33 -17.14 8.64
CA ASP A 210 -5.80 -18.39 8.03
C ASP A 210 -6.37 -18.15 6.62
N ALA A 211 -7.21 -17.12 6.47
CA ALA A 211 -7.81 -16.72 5.21
C ALA A 211 -6.77 -16.35 4.15
N MET A 212 -5.79 -15.50 4.49
CA MET A 212 -4.73 -15.10 3.55
C MET A 212 -3.77 -16.25 3.23
N LEU A 213 -3.40 -17.07 4.23
CA LEU A 213 -2.44 -18.16 4.04
C LEU A 213 -3.03 -19.37 3.31
N ASP A 214 -4.35 -19.42 3.09
CA ASP A 214 -4.96 -20.36 2.15
C ASP A 214 -4.41 -20.17 0.73
N ALA A 215 -4.28 -18.93 0.27
CA ALA A 215 -3.69 -18.61 -1.02
C ALA A 215 -2.22 -19.08 -1.11
N VAL A 216 -1.42 -18.85 -0.05
CA VAL A 216 -0.01 -19.29 0.00
C VAL A 216 0.11 -20.80 -0.14
N ARG A 217 -0.79 -21.57 0.48
CA ARG A 217 -0.79 -23.04 0.37
C ARG A 217 -1.16 -23.51 -1.04
N ARG A 218 -2.14 -22.85 -1.68
CA ARG A 218 -2.73 -23.29 -2.96
C ARG A 218 -1.93 -22.88 -4.18
N TYR A 219 -1.32 -21.69 -4.15
CA TYR A 219 -0.77 -21.06 -5.34
C TYR A 219 0.74 -20.83 -5.20
N ASP A 220 1.44 -20.96 -6.32
CA ASP A 220 2.88 -20.70 -6.44
C ASP A 220 3.15 -19.19 -6.52
N ILE A 221 2.68 -18.44 -5.53
CA ILE A 221 2.96 -17.00 -5.44
C ILE A 221 4.41 -16.79 -5.02
N ASP A 222 5.01 -15.67 -5.44
CA ASP A 222 6.40 -15.36 -5.12
C ASP A 222 6.51 -14.57 -3.81
N ALA A 223 5.47 -13.80 -3.47
CA ALA A 223 5.39 -13.09 -2.20
C ALA A 223 3.95 -12.91 -1.70
N VAL A 224 3.82 -12.75 -0.39
CA VAL A 224 2.69 -12.09 0.26
C VAL A 224 3.02 -10.61 0.39
N HIS A 225 2.07 -9.75 0.00
CA HIS A 225 2.18 -8.30 0.10
C HIS A 225 1.03 -7.72 0.92
N TRP A 226 1.31 -6.85 1.88
CA TRP A 226 0.31 -6.00 2.52
C TRP A 226 0.55 -4.54 2.18
N ASP A 227 -0.53 -3.78 2.04
CA ASP A 227 -0.49 -2.33 1.88
C ASP A 227 -0.45 -1.63 3.27
N ASP A 228 -0.94 -0.40 3.33
CA ASP A 228 -0.81 0.54 4.44
C ASP A 228 -1.95 0.48 5.47
N TYR A 229 -2.93 -0.42 5.29
CA TYR A 229 -4.10 -0.49 6.17
C TYR A 229 -3.93 -1.52 7.29
N PHE A 230 -3.62 -1.03 8.49
CA PHE A 230 -3.64 -1.80 9.74
C PHE A 230 -4.86 -1.39 10.56
N TYR A 231 -4.69 -0.54 11.57
CA TYR A 231 -5.81 0.26 12.03
C TYR A 231 -6.16 1.32 10.99
N PRO A 232 -7.43 1.73 10.89
CA PRO A 232 -7.86 2.65 9.85
C PRO A 232 -7.31 4.05 10.06
N TYR A 233 -7.07 4.76 8.95
CA TYR A 233 -6.66 6.16 8.97
C TYR A 233 -7.59 7.03 9.83
N PRO A 234 -7.06 8.00 10.58
CA PRO A 234 -7.88 8.91 11.38
C PRO A 234 -8.94 9.63 10.54
N VAL A 235 -10.18 9.62 11.01
CA VAL A 235 -11.28 10.40 10.45
C VAL A 235 -11.67 11.44 11.49
N ALA A 236 -11.66 12.71 11.10
CA ALA A 236 -11.94 13.82 12.01
C ALA A 236 -13.28 13.61 12.74
N GLY A 237 -13.24 13.68 14.07
CA GLY A 237 -14.41 13.51 14.93
C GLY A 237 -14.89 12.07 15.13
N GLN A 238 -14.15 11.07 14.63
CA GLN A 238 -14.45 9.65 14.87
C GLN A 238 -13.36 8.99 15.70
N VAL A 239 -13.76 8.01 16.51
CA VAL A 239 -12.88 7.18 17.33
C VAL A 239 -13.07 5.74 16.90
N PHE A 240 -11.96 5.00 16.76
CA PHE A 240 -12.02 3.56 16.57
C PHE A 240 -12.42 2.90 17.89
N ASP A 241 -13.66 2.40 17.97
CA ASP A 241 -14.33 1.99 19.21
C ASP A 241 -14.03 0.53 19.59
N ASP A 242 -12.78 0.28 20.00
CA ASP A 242 -12.29 -1.00 20.53
C ASP A 242 -11.99 -0.93 22.04
N ASP A 243 -12.68 -0.04 22.79
CA ASP A 243 -12.50 0.11 24.24
C ASP A 243 -12.79 -1.18 25.01
N ALA A 244 -13.87 -1.88 24.66
CA ALA A 244 -14.23 -3.15 25.28
C ALA A 244 -13.14 -4.23 25.06
N GLN A 245 -12.54 -4.28 23.86
CA GLN A 245 -11.44 -5.20 23.58
C GLN A 245 -10.15 -4.79 24.30
N TYR A 246 -9.90 -3.51 24.48
CA TYR A 246 -8.78 -3.04 25.29
C TYR A 246 -8.96 -3.41 26.77
N GLU A 247 -10.16 -3.27 27.33
CA GLU A 247 -10.45 -3.71 28.70
C GLU A 247 -10.23 -5.22 28.87
N GLN A 248 -10.66 -6.02 27.88
CA GLN A 248 -10.56 -7.47 27.93
C GLN A 248 -9.13 -8.00 27.68
N TYR A 249 -8.39 -7.42 26.73
CA TYR A 249 -7.13 -7.98 26.23
C TYR A 249 -5.91 -7.07 26.42
N GLY A 250 -6.11 -5.84 26.90
CA GLY A 250 -5.07 -4.82 27.05
C GLY A 250 -4.29 -4.87 28.37
N ALA A 251 -4.63 -5.78 29.29
CA ALA A 251 -3.93 -5.93 30.56
C ALA A 251 -2.42 -6.17 30.33
N GLY A 252 -1.58 -5.38 31.00
CA GLY A 252 -0.12 -5.45 30.88
C GLY A 252 0.51 -4.46 29.88
N PHE A 253 -0.30 -3.74 29.09
CA PHE A 253 0.19 -2.63 28.27
C PHE A 253 0.12 -1.31 29.05
N PRO A 254 1.07 -0.37 28.81
CA PRO A 254 1.07 0.92 29.49
C PRO A 254 -0.08 1.83 29.04
N ASP A 255 -0.54 1.66 27.80
CA ASP A 255 -1.64 2.41 27.21
C ASP A 255 -2.26 1.65 26.03
N LYS A 256 -3.42 2.14 25.59
CA LYS A 256 -4.18 1.58 24.47
C LYS A 256 -3.40 1.63 23.15
N ALA A 257 -2.61 2.67 22.92
CA ALA A 257 -1.81 2.79 21.70
C ALA A 257 -0.73 1.71 21.59
N SER A 258 -0.10 1.37 22.73
CA SER A 258 0.91 0.32 22.84
C SER A 258 0.29 -1.07 22.66
N TRP A 259 -0.90 -1.29 23.20
CA TRP A 259 -1.68 -2.51 22.94
C TRP A 259 -2.05 -2.64 21.45
N ARG A 260 -2.55 -1.57 20.82
CA ARG A 260 -2.86 -1.57 19.38
C ARG A 260 -1.63 -1.89 18.52
N ARG A 261 -0.47 -1.30 18.83
CA ARG A 261 0.80 -1.62 18.15
C ARG A 261 1.19 -3.09 18.33
N ASP A 262 1.05 -3.65 19.54
CA ASP A 262 1.35 -5.07 19.77
C ASP A 262 0.41 -6.00 18.98
N ASN A 263 -0.88 -5.65 18.84
CA ASN A 263 -1.79 -6.42 17.99
C ASN A 263 -1.31 -6.48 16.55
N THR A 264 -0.86 -5.35 16.00
CA THR A 264 -0.29 -5.27 14.65
C THR A 264 1.04 -6.03 14.56
N ASP A 265 1.94 -5.86 15.53
CA ASP A 265 3.23 -6.57 15.58
C ASP A 265 3.05 -8.08 15.60
N ARG A 266 2.11 -8.60 16.41
CA ARG A 266 1.78 -10.02 16.42
C ARG A 266 1.26 -10.48 15.08
N LEU A 267 0.37 -9.72 14.44
CA LEU A 267 -0.13 -10.07 13.11
C LEU A 267 1.05 -10.21 12.11
N VAL A 268 1.96 -9.24 12.07
CA VAL A 268 3.10 -9.22 11.16
C VAL A 268 4.05 -10.38 11.45
N ARG A 269 4.54 -10.50 12.68
CA ARG A 269 5.51 -11.54 13.07
C ARG A 269 4.95 -12.94 12.90
N GLU A 270 3.74 -13.22 13.39
CA GLU A 270 3.12 -14.54 13.27
C GLU A 270 2.89 -14.90 11.78
N THR A 271 2.48 -13.95 10.95
CA THR A 271 2.31 -14.18 9.50
C THR A 271 3.63 -14.52 8.84
N ALA A 272 4.67 -13.75 9.10
CA ALA A 272 6.02 -13.99 8.55
C ALA A 272 6.49 -15.41 8.83
N GLU A 273 6.43 -15.82 10.11
CA GLU A 273 6.84 -17.17 10.52
C GLU A 273 5.98 -18.25 9.83
N ARG A 274 4.67 -18.03 9.74
CA ARG A 274 3.74 -18.99 9.12
C ARG A 274 3.98 -19.12 7.61
N ILE A 275 4.30 -18.04 6.91
CA ILE A 275 4.68 -18.07 5.50
C ILE A 275 5.91 -18.97 5.34
N LYS A 276 6.98 -18.75 6.11
CA LYS A 276 8.21 -19.55 6.01
C LYS A 276 8.00 -21.03 6.38
N ARG A 277 7.06 -21.33 7.28
CA ARG A 277 6.63 -22.72 7.58
C ARG A 277 5.88 -23.38 6.42
N ILE A 278 5.09 -22.61 5.66
CA ILE A 278 4.32 -23.12 4.51
C ILE A 278 5.22 -23.27 3.28
N LYS A 279 5.92 -22.20 2.89
CA LYS A 279 6.81 -22.13 1.74
C LYS A 279 7.97 -21.16 2.03
N LYS A 280 9.17 -21.72 2.24
CA LYS A 280 10.37 -20.95 2.60
C LYS A 280 10.75 -19.86 1.59
N HIS A 281 10.51 -20.11 0.30
CA HIS A 281 10.86 -19.19 -0.79
C HIS A 281 9.89 -18.00 -0.92
N VAL A 282 8.69 -18.08 -0.34
CA VAL A 282 7.70 -16.99 -0.44
C VAL A 282 8.18 -15.83 0.42
N ALA A 283 8.33 -14.67 -0.20
CA ALA A 283 8.67 -13.44 0.52
C ALA A 283 7.44 -12.90 1.25
N PHE A 284 7.66 -12.10 2.29
CA PHE A 284 6.66 -11.29 2.94
C PHE A 284 7.10 -9.84 2.95
N GLY A 285 6.31 -8.97 2.35
CA GLY A 285 6.61 -7.55 2.41
C GLY A 285 5.40 -6.67 2.59
N ILE A 286 5.69 -5.44 2.98
CA ILE A 286 4.68 -4.47 3.41
C ILE A 286 4.97 -3.12 2.75
N SER A 287 3.92 -2.48 2.22
CA SER A 287 3.95 -1.12 1.69
C SER A 287 3.23 -0.15 2.63
N PRO A 288 3.92 0.40 3.63
CA PRO A 288 3.30 1.34 4.57
C PRO A 288 3.21 2.76 3.99
N PHE A 289 2.42 3.61 4.64
CA PHE A 289 2.50 5.06 4.44
C PHE A 289 3.95 5.56 4.59
N GLY A 290 4.35 6.54 3.78
CA GLY A 290 5.75 6.92 3.63
C GLY A 290 6.42 7.55 4.85
N VAL A 291 5.67 7.94 5.89
CA VAL A 291 6.21 8.57 7.11
C VAL A 291 5.96 7.66 8.31
N TRP A 292 7.03 7.13 8.92
CA TRP A 292 6.92 6.35 10.14
C TRP A 292 6.52 7.23 11.33
N ARG A 293 7.36 8.23 11.59
CA ARG A 293 7.17 9.34 12.54
C ARG A 293 7.89 10.58 12.04
N ASN A 294 7.34 11.75 12.32
CA ASN A 294 7.95 13.05 12.10
C ASN A 294 9.05 13.31 13.13
N ILE A 295 10.07 14.06 12.74
CA ILE A 295 11.21 14.42 13.61
C ILE A 295 10.79 15.17 14.87
N ALA A 296 9.69 15.95 14.80
CA ALA A 296 9.14 16.67 15.94
C ALA A 296 8.43 15.75 16.95
N THR A 297 7.99 14.57 16.51
CA THR A 297 7.34 13.55 17.35
C THR A 297 8.38 12.59 17.94
N ASP A 298 9.39 12.22 17.16
CA ASP A 298 10.48 11.34 17.56
C ASP A 298 11.79 11.83 16.91
N PRO A 299 12.88 12.07 17.68
CA PRO A 299 14.13 12.57 17.11
C PRO A 299 14.81 11.60 16.12
N THR A 300 14.37 10.34 16.08
CA THR A 300 14.81 9.35 15.08
C THR A 300 13.88 9.26 13.86
N GLY A 301 12.80 10.04 13.85
CA GLY A 301 11.86 10.18 12.73
C GLY A 301 12.42 10.95 11.54
N SER A 302 11.67 10.98 10.45
CA SER A 302 12.03 11.71 9.24
C SER A 302 11.82 13.22 9.42
N ASP A 303 12.64 14.05 8.77
CA ASP A 303 12.49 15.51 8.75
C ASP A 303 11.26 15.94 7.91
N THR A 304 10.09 15.67 8.46
CA THR A 304 8.76 15.82 7.86
C THR A 304 7.78 16.42 8.86
N THR A 305 6.65 16.91 8.34
CA THR A 305 5.51 17.43 9.11
C THR A 305 4.21 16.83 8.59
N ALA A 306 4.24 15.54 8.26
CA ALA A 306 3.08 14.85 7.70
C ALA A 306 1.93 14.78 8.73
N GLY A 307 0.70 14.91 8.24
CA GLY A 307 -0.50 14.90 9.08
C GLY A 307 -0.89 13.51 9.60
N VAL A 308 -0.26 12.45 9.11
CA VAL A 308 -0.43 11.06 9.56
C VAL A 308 0.95 10.43 9.70
N GLN A 309 1.10 9.53 10.68
CA GLN A 309 2.32 8.79 10.99
C GLN A 309 1.96 7.32 11.22
N THR A 310 2.68 6.38 10.60
CA THR A 310 2.30 4.95 10.73
C THR A 310 2.33 4.46 12.16
N TYR A 311 3.29 4.93 12.97
CA TYR A 311 3.46 4.48 14.35
C TYR A 311 2.33 4.96 15.28
N ASP A 312 1.92 6.21 15.10
CA ASP A 312 1.03 6.91 16.02
C ASP A 312 -0.44 6.74 15.64
N ASP A 313 -0.75 6.83 14.34
CA ASP A 313 -2.13 6.90 13.84
C ASP A 313 -2.66 5.56 13.31
N LEU A 314 -1.76 4.75 12.72
CA LEU A 314 -2.11 3.45 12.12
C LEU A 314 -1.67 2.26 12.99
N TYR A 315 -0.99 2.55 14.12
CA TYR A 315 -0.41 1.58 15.06
C TYR A 315 0.44 0.51 14.36
N ALA A 316 1.26 0.98 13.41
CA ALA A 316 2.15 0.18 12.59
C ALA A 316 3.61 0.62 12.81
N ASP A 317 4.35 -0.12 13.64
CA ASP A 317 5.76 0.17 13.92
C ASP A 317 6.68 -0.40 12.84
N THR A 318 6.59 0.20 11.65
CA THR A 318 7.30 -0.23 10.44
C THR A 318 8.82 -0.24 10.61
N ARG A 319 9.38 0.69 11.39
CA ARG A 319 10.80 0.72 11.72
C ARG A 319 11.22 -0.51 12.53
N LYS A 320 10.41 -0.93 13.52
CA LYS A 320 10.66 -2.15 14.29
C LYS A 320 10.65 -3.40 13.41
N TRP A 321 9.67 -3.53 12.51
CA TRP A 321 9.57 -4.71 11.64
C TRP A 321 10.80 -4.88 10.75
N VAL A 322 11.37 -3.76 10.28
CA VAL A 322 12.64 -3.76 9.54
C VAL A 322 13.80 -4.16 10.44
N LYS A 323 13.97 -3.50 11.59
CA LYS A 323 15.12 -3.72 12.47
C LYS A 323 15.16 -5.13 13.08
N GLU A 324 13.99 -5.73 13.31
CA GLU A 324 13.87 -7.10 13.80
C GLU A 324 13.87 -8.16 12.67
N GLY A 325 13.89 -7.75 11.40
CA GLY A 325 13.90 -8.67 10.25
C GLY A 325 12.63 -9.53 10.13
N TRP A 326 11.47 -9.01 10.53
CA TRP A 326 10.21 -9.76 10.44
C TRP A 326 9.64 -9.82 9.03
N ILE A 327 10.03 -8.90 8.17
CA ILE A 327 9.61 -8.83 6.76
C ILE A 327 10.83 -8.98 5.86
N ASP A 328 10.65 -9.57 4.69
CA ASP A 328 11.72 -9.74 3.71
C ASP A 328 11.94 -8.45 2.89
N TYR A 329 10.91 -7.61 2.75
CA TYR A 329 11.03 -6.30 2.12
C TYR A 329 10.04 -5.28 2.66
N ILE A 330 10.38 -4.00 2.49
CA ILE A 330 9.51 -2.86 2.78
C ILE A 330 9.40 -1.94 1.55
N THR A 331 8.20 -1.39 1.32
CA THR A 331 7.92 -0.51 0.18
C THR A 331 7.19 0.75 0.62
N PRO A 332 7.82 1.70 1.32
CA PRO A 332 7.17 2.93 1.76
C PRO A 332 6.55 3.69 0.58
N GLN A 333 5.32 4.16 0.78
CA GLN A 333 4.57 4.95 -0.17
C GLN A 333 5.06 6.41 -0.17
N VAL A 334 6.15 6.70 -0.87
CA VAL A 334 6.75 8.05 -0.96
C VAL A 334 6.05 8.84 -2.07
N TYR A 335 4.77 9.13 -1.84
CA TYR A 335 3.83 9.64 -2.86
C TYR A 335 3.86 11.16 -3.03
N TRP A 336 4.99 11.79 -2.78
CA TRP A 336 5.18 13.24 -2.89
C TRP A 336 6.30 13.55 -3.87
N ASN A 337 6.23 14.73 -4.48
CA ASN A 337 7.27 15.21 -5.39
C ASN A 337 8.52 15.63 -4.61
N ILE A 338 9.65 15.70 -5.29
CA ILE A 338 10.87 16.30 -4.73
C ILE A 338 10.59 17.77 -4.36
N GLY A 339 10.99 18.16 -3.15
CA GLY A 339 10.78 19.50 -2.61
C GLY A 339 9.40 19.74 -1.98
N PHE A 340 8.55 18.72 -1.83
CA PHE A 340 7.26 18.87 -1.15
C PHE A 340 7.45 19.14 0.35
N ALA A 341 7.08 20.32 0.82
CA ALA A 341 7.46 20.82 2.15
C ALA A 341 7.13 19.89 3.33
N ALA A 342 5.95 19.26 3.34
CA ALA A 342 5.51 18.46 4.49
C ALA A 342 6.07 17.03 4.50
N ALA A 343 6.46 16.49 3.34
CA ALA A 343 6.84 15.09 3.18
C ALA A 343 7.73 14.93 1.94
N ASP A 344 8.87 15.62 1.93
CA ASP A 344 9.74 15.71 0.77
C ASP A 344 10.32 14.33 0.40
N TYR A 345 10.16 13.92 -0.85
CA TYR A 345 10.78 12.71 -1.40
C TYR A 345 12.28 12.66 -1.10
N ALA A 346 12.98 13.79 -1.23
CA ALA A 346 14.41 13.91 -1.02
C ALA A 346 14.84 13.78 0.45
N LYS A 347 13.90 13.84 1.41
CA LYS A 347 14.14 13.57 2.83
C LYS A 347 13.70 12.17 3.24
N LEU A 348 12.61 11.67 2.65
CA LEU A 348 12.05 10.36 2.98
C LEU A 348 12.89 9.20 2.45
N VAL A 349 13.38 9.27 1.21
CA VAL A 349 14.22 8.20 0.64
C VAL A 349 15.50 7.95 1.45
N PRO A 350 16.35 8.96 1.75
CA PRO A 350 17.53 8.73 2.60
C PRO A 350 17.18 8.22 3.99
N TRP A 351 16.07 8.68 4.57
CA TRP A 351 15.63 8.21 5.89
C TRP A 351 15.29 6.72 5.87
N TRP A 352 14.53 6.26 4.88
CA TRP A 352 14.23 4.83 4.71
C TRP A 352 15.46 3.99 4.37
N SER A 353 16.39 4.55 3.59
CA SER A 353 17.69 3.94 3.31
C SER A 353 18.45 3.63 4.59
N GLU A 354 18.51 4.59 5.53
CA GLU A 354 19.17 4.40 6.83
C GLU A 354 18.40 3.43 7.74
N VAL A 355 17.07 3.37 7.62
CA VAL A 355 16.26 2.39 8.37
C VAL A 355 16.58 0.95 7.97
N VAL A 356 16.78 0.64 6.68
CA VAL A 356 17.13 -0.74 6.26
C VAL A 356 18.62 -1.05 6.34
N LYS A 357 19.48 -0.03 6.45
CA LYS A 357 20.92 -0.21 6.51
C LYS A 357 21.33 -1.15 7.63
N GLY A 358 22.18 -2.13 7.28
CA GLY A 358 22.64 -3.18 8.20
C GLY A 358 21.64 -4.29 8.48
N THR A 359 20.51 -4.33 7.77
CA THR A 359 19.51 -5.41 7.83
C THR A 359 19.48 -6.20 6.53
N ASP A 360 18.83 -7.37 6.53
CA ASP A 360 18.56 -8.17 5.33
C ASP A 360 17.24 -7.78 4.63
N VAL A 361 16.58 -6.72 5.08
CA VAL A 361 15.29 -6.27 4.54
C VAL A 361 15.50 -5.43 3.29
N ASP A 362 14.92 -5.86 2.18
CA ASP A 362 15.03 -5.12 0.91
C ASP A 362 14.15 -3.86 0.93
N LEU A 363 14.70 -2.70 0.54
CA LEU A 363 13.94 -1.45 0.40
C LEU A 363 13.57 -1.22 -1.06
N TYR A 364 12.28 -1.02 -1.30
CA TYR A 364 11.74 -0.55 -2.57
C TYR A 364 10.98 0.77 -2.36
N ILE A 365 10.90 1.65 -3.35
CA ILE A 365 10.14 2.91 -3.22
C ILE A 365 8.79 2.78 -3.92
N GLY A 366 7.71 3.08 -3.20
CA GLY A 366 6.39 3.24 -3.79
C GLY A 366 6.28 4.58 -4.50
N GLU A 367 6.03 4.56 -5.80
CA GLU A 367 5.91 5.72 -6.69
C GLU A 367 4.45 6.04 -6.99
N ALA A 368 4.04 7.30 -6.79
CA ALA A 368 2.68 7.77 -7.06
C ALA A 368 2.45 8.10 -8.55
N LEU A 369 2.59 7.11 -9.42
CA LEU A 369 2.41 7.30 -10.86
C LEU A 369 1.01 7.86 -11.20
N TYR A 370 -0.01 7.54 -10.40
CA TYR A 370 -1.37 8.09 -10.53
C TYR A 370 -1.46 9.62 -10.47
N LYS A 371 -0.45 10.30 -9.89
CA LYS A 371 -0.40 11.76 -9.84
C LYS A 371 0.19 12.38 -11.12
N ALA A 372 1.00 11.63 -11.87
CA ALA A 372 1.69 12.16 -13.04
C ALA A 372 0.69 12.55 -14.15
N GLY A 373 0.66 13.83 -14.50
CA GLY A 373 -0.26 14.38 -15.49
C GLY A 373 -1.72 14.45 -15.07
N ASP A 374 -2.03 14.23 -13.78
CA ASP A 374 -3.37 14.48 -13.25
C ASP A 374 -3.57 16.00 -13.06
N PRO A 375 -4.54 16.65 -13.74
CA PRO A 375 -4.77 18.09 -13.62
C PRO A 375 -5.06 18.58 -12.19
N ALA A 376 -5.47 17.70 -11.28
CA ALA A 376 -5.68 18.03 -9.87
C ALA A 376 -4.38 18.12 -9.04
N GLN A 377 -3.24 17.73 -9.60
CA GLN A 377 -1.95 17.67 -8.91
C GLN A 377 -1.08 18.91 -9.18
N PRO A 378 -0.21 19.29 -8.23
CA PRO A 378 0.61 20.49 -8.36
C PRO A 378 1.61 20.39 -9.52
N ALA A 379 2.17 21.54 -9.90
CA ALA A 379 3.03 21.70 -11.09
C ALA A 379 4.16 20.65 -11.24
N PRO A 380 4.85 20.18 -10.18
CA PRO A 380 5.87 19.13 -10.31
C PRO A 380 5.34 17.86 -10.99
N TRP A 381 4.10 17.44 -10.69
CA TRP A 381 3.50 16.24 -11.28
C TRP A 381 3.05 16.42 -12.73
N GLN A 382 3.01 17.66 -13.23
CA GLN A 382 2.77 17.93 -14.66
C GLN A 382 4.04 17.77 -15.50
N ASP A 383 5.22 17.81 -14.87
CA ASP A 383 6.49 17.58 -15.54
C ASP A 383 6.69 16.07 -15.79
N VAL A 384 6.79 15.71 -17.07
CA VAL A 384 7.05 14.34 -17.54
C VAL A 384 8.33 13.73 -16.93
N ALA A 385 9.27 14.55 -16.48
CA ALA A 385 10.52 14.08 -15.90
C ALA A 385 10.47 13.85 -14.38
N GLU A 386 9.38 14.18 -13.67
CA GLU A 386 9.32 14.07 -12.20
C GLU A 386 9.60 12.64 -11.70
N VAL A 387 8.88 11.66 -12.22
CA VAL A 387 9.08 10.24 -11.86
C VAL A 387 10.49 9.76 -12.25
N SER A 388 11.04 10.24 -13.37
CA SER A 388 12.42 9.90 -13.74
C SER A 388 13.47 10.52 -12.80
N ARG A 389 13.20 11.72 -12.26
CA ARG A 389 14.05 12.34 -11.24
C ARG A 389 14.02 11.57 -9.93
N HIS A 390 12.86 11.03 -9.52
CA HIS A 390 12.75 10.16 -8.36
C HIS A 390 13.70 8.96 -8.46
N LEU A 391 13.68 8.24 -9.59
CA LEU A 391 14.58 7.12 -9.84
C LEU A 391 16.04 7.53 -9.94
N THR A 392 16.33 8.72 -10.50
CA THR A 392 17.70 9.26 -10.56
C THR A 392 18.25 9.54 -9.16
N PHE A 393 17.43 10.16 -8.31
CA PHE A 393 17.78 10.48 -6.93
C PHE A 393 17.95 9.21 -6.09
N ALA A 394 16.99 8.28 -6.16
CA ALA A 394 17.01 7.04 -5.40
C ALA A 394 18.24 6.17 -5.70
N LYS A 395 18.76 6.18 -6.94
CA LYS A 395 20.00 5.48 -7.33
C LYS A 395 21.26 5.90 -6.58
N GLN A 396 21.24 7.04 -5.88
CA GLN A 396 22.34 7.49 -5.02
C GLN A 396 22.44 6.67 -3.73
N TYR A 397 21.40 5.89 -3.39
CA TYR A 397 21.28 5.13 -2.17
C TYR A 397 21.31 3.62 -2.48
N PRO A 398 22.42 2.91 -2.21
CA PRO A 398 22.57 1.51 -2.60
C PRO A 398 21.58 0.57 -1.89
N GLU A 399 21.02 0.99 -0.74
CA GLU A 399 19.97 0.26 -0.05
C GLU A 399 18.63 0.29 -0.80
N VAL A 400 18.38 1.28 -1.67
CA VAL A 400 17.18 1.31 -2.52
C VAL A 400 17.36 0.35 -3.69
N ARG A 401 16.62 -0.75 -3.66
CA ARG A 401 16.78 -1.88 -4.57
C ARG A 401 15.66 -2.02 -5.59
N GLY A 402 14.83 -1.00 -5.77
CA GLY A 402 13.76 -1.04 -6.74
C GLY A 402 12.63 -0.05 -6.48
N HIS A 403 11.66 -0.07 -7.38
CA HIS A 403 10.49 0.81 -7.37
C HIS A 403 9.22 0.02 -7.70
N CYS A 404 8.12 0.41 -7.06
CA CYS A 404 6.78 -0.10 -7.32
C CYS A 404 5.86 1.06 -7.72
N TYR A 405 5.13 0.93 -8.82
CA TYR A 405 4.31 2.02 -9.36
C TYR A 405 2.84 1.83 -9.00
N PHE A 406 2.27 2.84 -8.32
CA PHE A 406 0.84 2.92 -8.07
C PHE A 406 0.19 3.84 -9.12
N SER A 407 -0.58 3.35 -10.09
CA SER A 407 -1.05 1.95 -10.23
C SER A 407 -0.96 1.40 -11.66
N ALA A 408 -1.34 0.13 -11.85
CA ALA A 408 -1.25 -0.56 -13.12
C ALA A 408 -2.02 0.14 -14.25
N LEU A 409 -3.16 0.78 -13.95
CA LEU A 409 -3.89 1.56 -14.95
C LEU A 409 -3.05 2.74 -15.48
N GLU A 410 -2.24 3.38 -14.64
CA GLU A 410 -1.34 4.44 -15.10
C GLU A 410 -0.06 3.92 -15.77
N CYS A 411 0.36 2.69 -15.47
CA CYS A 411 1.38 2.02 -16.26
C CYS A 411 0.92 1.76 -17.71
N VAL A 412 -0.39 1.50 -17.89
CA VAL A 412 -1.03 1.33 -19.21
C VAL A 412 -1.24 2.69 -19.88
N ASN A 413 -1.98 3.58 -19.22
CA ASN A 413 -2.48 4.82 -19.82
C ASN A 413 -1.40 5.90 -19.97
N ASP A 414 -0.51 6.03 -18.99
CA ASP A 414 0.65 6.93 -19.02
C ASP A 414 0.34 8.34 -19.56
N LYS A 415 -0.64 9.01 -18.92
CA LYS A 415 -1.36 10.19 -19.46
C LYS A 415 -0.46 11.27 -20.06
N ASN A 416 0.66 11.59 -19.41
CA ASN A 416 1.62 12.60 -19.86
C ASN A 416 2.95 12.02 -20.34
N GLY A 417 3.09 10.69 -20.41
CA GLY A 417 4.32 10.00 -20.81
C GLY A 417 5.39 9.89 -19.71
N ALA A 418 5.09 10.24 -18.46
CA ALA A 418 6.08 10.22 -17.38
C ALA A 418 6.63 8.81 -17.11
N PHE A 419 5.80 7.78 -17.25
CA PHE A 419 6.27 6.42 -17.07
C PHE A 419 7.11 5.95 -18.24
N ALA A 420 6.71 6.25 -19.50
CA ALA A 420 7.53 6.01 -20.67
C ALA A 420 8.91 6.66 -20.53
N ARG A 421 8.96 7.88 -20.00
CA ARG A 421 10.22 8.58 -19.72
C ARG A 421 11.06 7.85 -18.68
N ALA A 422 10.48 7.47 -17.54
CA ALA A 422 11.19 6.72 -16.50
C ALA A 422 11.73 5.37 -17.01
N VAL A 423 10.92 4.62 -17.78
CA VAL A 423 11.33 3.35 -18.40
C VAL A 423 12.48 3.57 -19.38
N ALA A 424 12.39 4.59 -20.25
CA ALA A 424 13.42 4.89 -21.23
C ALA A 424 14.75 5.27 -20.56
N ASP A 425 14.71 6.08 -19.52
CA ASP A 425 15.90 6.58 -18.83
C ASP A 425 16.54 5.49 -17.95
N HIS A 426 15.75 4.66 -17.26
CA HIS A 426 16.24 3.79 -16.20
C HIS A 426 16.22 2.28 -16.54
N TYR A 427 15.29 1.81 -17.36
CA TYR A 427 15.09 0.39 -17.63
C TYR A 427 15.57 0.03 -19.04
N LYS A 428 16.89 -0.08 -19.22
CA LYS A 428 17.48 -0.35 -20.56
C LYS A 428 17.14 -1.74 -21.08
N SER A 429 17.15 -2.74 -20.22
CA SER A 429 16.80 -4.12 -20.55
C SER A 429 15.81 -4.70 -19.54
N ARG A 430 15.17 -5.81 -19.92
CA ARG A 430 14.45 -6.66 -18.96
C ARG A 430 15.46 -7.26 -17.99
N VAL A 431 15.08 -7.29 -16.71
CA VAL A 431 15.87 -7.93 -15.65
C VAL A 431 15.00 -9.00 -15.00
N ARG A 432 15.64 -10.05 -14.46
CA ARG A 432 14.90 -11.07 -13.72
C ARG A 432 14.35 -10.46 -12.42
N PRO A 433 13.24 -10.98 -11.89
CA PRO A 433 12.76 -10.61 -10.56
C PRO A 433 13.80 -10.95 -9.46
N PRO A 434 13.81 -10.24 -8.32
CA PRO A 434 14.71 -10.53 -7.21
C PRO A 434 14.33 -11.87 -6.55
N ARG A 435 15.00 -12.96 -6.94
CA ARG A 435 14.78 -14.25 -6.27
C ARG A 435 15.26 -14.19 -4.83
N GLN A 436 14.36 -14.48 -3.89
CA GLN A 436 14.74 -14.90 -2.53
C GLN A 436 15.50 -16.24 -2.65
N GLY A 437 16.70 -16.28 -2.06
CA GLY A 437 17.61 -17.42 -2.13
C GLY A 437 17.22 -18.57 -1.22
#